data_AF-A0A1Z7ZRN7-F1
#
_entry.id   AF-A0A1Z7ZRN7-F1
#
_cell.length_a   1.000
_cell.length_b   1.000
_cell.length_c   1.000
_cell.angle_alpha   90.00
_cell.angle_beta   90.00
_cell.angle_gamma   90.00
#
_symmetry.space_group_name_H-M   'P 1'
#
loop_
_entity.id
_entity.type
_entity.pdbx_description
1 polymer ?
#
loop_
_entity_poly.entity_id
_entity_poly.type
_entity_poly.pdbx_seq_one_letter_code
_entity_poly.pdbx_strand_id
1 'polypeptide(L)'
;MKSKNIFIHIPKTGGTTINCVMTKSEWQTEPDFNYRHILYDTKRSNSGDIFNPLKNDMYSDYEIFTMLRNPVDRIISEYYFIKDRPEFMSLIKPIPKNLLEYVKHKQTRNYMVGFMLGKRMYDEELVSENDLQLVINTIKNLNIKVGFFESYEKSMKYFSSITGIKWPKTVGIKRKTLNRPEIEDVSDTIKNIITKNNALDFELYNYCKSTFDTINITDSNSNKINFKGNEYDYIMKYTQRFNVLQVGLKNTNFIAQNQLFFKDLNQVLHEKLKMTDGKSYVLIWNDCFIKSYNEAHPNTELSKKFMTLSLNLEPLKKVKEISKILDKGFKGKNANNNKVLTFKASNLNMNLRLKKDFFSILKSKIR
;
A
#
# COMPACT_ATOMS: atom_id res chain seq x y z
N MET A 1 -31.23 -8.20 12.88
CA MET A 1 -30.66 -9.56 12.73
C MET A 1 -29.14 -9.44 12.76
N LYS A 2 -28.45 -10.29 13.54
CA LYS A 2 -26.98 -10.37 13.46
C LYS A 2 -26.59 -10.78 12.04
N SER A 3 -25.55 -10.16 11.49
CA SER A 3 -25.05 -10.49 10.15
C SER A 3 -24.65 -11.96 10.11
N LYS A 4 -25.12 -12.71 9.10
CA LYS A 4 -24.63 -14.07 8.82
C LYS A 4 -23.28 -14.09 8.09
N ASN A 5 -22.78 -12.92 7.71
CA ASN A 5 -21.53 -12.77 6.98
C ASN A 5 -20.36 -12.60 7.95
N ILE A 6 -19.32 -13.42 7.80
CA ILE A 6 -18.04 -13.27 8.51
C ILE A 6 -16.94 -12.97 7.49
N PHE A 7 -16.33 -11.80 7.59
CA PHE A 7 -15.20 -11.42 6.76
C PHE A 7 -13.88 -11.60 7.49
N ILE A 8 -13.03 -12.50 6.99
CA ILE A 8 -11.66 -12.68 7.45
C ILE A 8 -10.74 -11.75 6.65
N HIS A 9 -10.31 -10.66 7.28
CA HIS A 9 -9.39 -9.70 6.67
C HIS A 9 -7.95 -10.04 7.02
N ILE A 10 -7.26 -10.73 6.11
CA ILE A 10 -5.81 -10.89 6.20
C ILE A 10 -5.13 -9.55 5.86
N PRO A 11 -4.20 -9.03 6.68
CA PRO A 11 -3.46 -7.82 6.35
C PRO A 11 -2.84 -7.83 4.96
N LYS A 12 -2.93 -6.67 4.29
CA LYS A 12 -2.35 -6.39 2.97
C LYS A 12 -2.98 -7.14 1.79
N THR A 13 -4.20 -7.65 1.93
CA THR A 13 -4.98 -8.28 0.84
C THR A 13 -6.15 -7.40 0.34
N GLY A 14 -6.18 -6.12 0.69
CA GLY A 14 -7.19 -5.15 0.23
C GLY A 14 -8.47 -5.09 1.09
N GLY A 15 -8.53 -5.81 2.20
CA GLY A 15 -9.76 -5.94 3.00
C GLY A 15 -10.24 -4.69 3.74
N THR A 16 -9.44 -3.63 3.89
CA THR A 16 -9.94 -2.35 4.46
C THR A 16 -11.10 -1.80 3.64
N THR A 17 -11.01 -1.86 2.32
CA THR A 17 -12.07 -1.39 1.43
C THR A 17 -13.35 -2.23 1.60
N ILE A 18 -13.22 -3.55 1.70
CA ILE A 18 -14.33 -4.48 1.95
C ILE A 18 -15.02 -4.16 3.27
N ASN A 19 -14.26 -4.04 4.36
CA ASN A 19 -14.79 -3.73 5.68
C ASN A 19 -15.54 -2.39 5.69
N CYS A 20 -14.97 -1.33 5.12
CA CYS A 20 -15.63 -0.04 5.02
C CYS A 20 -16.99 -0.12 4.29
N VAL A 21 -17.08 -0.90 3.21
CA VAL A 21 -18.35 -1.09 2.48
C VAL A 21 -19.34 -1.89 3.33
N MET A 22 -18.93 -3.01 3.91
CA MET A 22 -19.81 -3.86 4.74
C MET A 22 -20.39 -3.11 5.94
N THR A 23 -19.58 -2.26 6.55
CA THR A 23 -19.94 -1.51 7.78
C THR A 23 -20.50 -0.12 7.48
N LYS A 24 -20.54 0.29 6.21
CA LYS A 24 -20.91 1.65 5.78
C LYS A 24 -20.10 2.74 6.51
N SER A 25 -18.84 2.43 6.79
CA SER A 25 -17.90 3.29 7.52
C SER A 25 -16.86 3.89 6.57
N GLU A 26 -16.39 5.11 6.86
CA GLU A 26 -15.26 5.70 6.15
C GLU A 26 -13.92 5.08 6.52
N TRP A 27 -13.85 4.49 7.72
CA TRP A 27 -12.66 3.95 8.36
C TRP A 27 -12.81 2.46 8.62
N GLN A 28 -11.67 1.78 8.79
CA GLN A 28 -11.67 0.38 9.22
C GLN A 28 -12.26 0.30 10.64
N THR A 29 -13.23 -0.58 10.85
CA THR A 29 -13.83 -0.82 12.17
C THR A 29 -12.94 -1.71 13.03
N GLU A 30 -13.23 -1.76 14.34
CA GLU A 30 -12.56 -2.69 15.24
C GLU A 30 -12.92 -4.14 14.90
N PRO A 31 -11.99 -5.10 15.09
CA PRO A 31 -12.26 -6.51 14.88
C PRO A 31 -13.29 -7.03 15.87
N ASP A 32 -14.24 -7.85 15.40
CA ASP A 32 -15.31 -8.43 16.20
C ASP A 32 -15.64 -9.86 15.74
N PHE A 33 -16.87 -10.31 16.03
CA PHE A 33 -17.36 -11.61 15.57
C PHE A 33 -17.49 -11.71 14.04
N ASN A 34 -18.01 -10.68 13.39
CA ASN A 34 -18.28 -10.67 11.95
C ASN A 34 -17.12 -10.11 11.13
N TYR A 35 -16.16 -9.45 11.77
CA TYR A 35 -14.96 -8.90 11.15
C TYR A 35 -13.70 -9.45 11.82
N ARG A 36 -13.09 -10.47 11.21
CA ARG A 36 -11.87 -11.10 11.72
C ARG A 36 -10.63 -10.36 11.23
N HIS A 37 -9.80 -9.93 12.17
CA HIS A 37 -8.57 -9.20 11.88
C HIS A 37 -7.57 -9.33 13.04
N ILE A 38 -6.43 -8.66 12.93
CA ILE A 38 -5.49 -8.53 14.06
C ILE A 38 -6.12 -7.68 15.16
N LEU A 39 -6.17 -8.23 16.38
CA LEU A 39 -6.49 -7.50 17.59
C LEU A 39 -5.32 -6.57 17.94
N TYR A 40 -5.62 -5.31 18.23
CA TYR A 40 -4.58 -4.30 18.46
C TYR A 40 -3.73 -4.64 19.69
N ASP A 41 -4.32 -5.08 20.80
CA ASP A 41 -3.55 -5.24 22.04
C ASP A 41 -2.64 -6.47 22.01
N THR A 42 -3.16 -7.60 21.52
CA THR A 42 -2.41 -8.87 21.51
C THR A 42 -1.58 -9.06 20.24
N LYS A 43 -1.86 -8.28 19.18
CA LYS A 43 -1.37 -8.48 17.81
C LYS A 43 -1.68 -9.88 17.25
N ARG A 44 -2.63 -10.62 17.83
CA ARG A 44 -3.08 -11.93 17.34
C ARG A 44 -4.25 -11.77 16.38
N SER A 45 -4.33 -12.66 15.40
CA SER A 45 -5.55 -12.81 14.63
C SER A 45 -6.65 -13.40 15.51
N ASN A 46 -7.85 -12.83 15.45
CA ASN A 46 -9.04 -13.38 16.11
C ASN A 46 -9.79 -14.41 15.25
N SER A 47 -9.16 -14.97 14.19
CA SER A 47 -9.77 -16.01 13.36
C SER A 47 -9.49 -17.44 13.81
N GLY A 48 -8.58 -17.65 14.76
CA GLY A 48 -8.08 -19.00 15.09
C GLY A 48 -9.16 -19.97 15.55
N ASP A 49 -10.27 -19.47 16.09
CA ASP A 49 -11.40 -20.29 16.50
C ASP A 49 -12.24 -20.80 15.31
N ILE A 50 -12.24 -20.13 14.17
CA ILE A 50 -12.84 -20.63 12.90
C ILE A 50 -12.05 -21.83 12.37
N PHE A 51 -10.74 -21.84 12.59
CA PHE A 51 -9.84 -22.90 12.12
C PHE A 51 -9.56 -23.97 13.18
N ASN A 52 -10.37 -24.00 14.24
CA ASN A 52 -10.37 -25.09 15.22
C ASN A 52 -11.46 -26.10 14.83
N PRO A 53 -11.12 -27.35 14.48
CA PRO A 53 -12.11 -28.35 14.05
C PRO A 53 -13.22 -28.61 15.07
N LEU A 54 -12.92 -28.48 16.37
CA LEU A 54 -13.88 -28.66 17.45
C LEU A 54 -14.95 -27.56 17.51
N LYS A 55 -14.80 -26.51 16.69
CA LYS A 55 -15.65 -25.32 16.66
C LYS A 55 -16.41 -25.18 15.34
N ASN A 56 -16.24 -26.09 14.38
CA ASN A 56 -16.82 -25.98 13.05
C ASN A 56 -18.35 -25.82 13.08
N ASP A 57 -19.05 -26.53 13.95
CA ASP A 57 -20.52 -26.48 14.07
C ASP A 57 -21.03 -25.08 14.45
N MET A 58 -20.21 -24.27 15.15
CA MET A 58 -20.58 -22.88 15.46
C MET A 58 -20.60 -21.97 14.23
N TYR A 59 -19.99 -22.43 13.14
CA TYR A 59 -19.70 -21.64 11.95
C TYR A 59 -20.44 -22.15 10.70
N SER A 60 -21.14 -23.28 10.78
CA SER A 60 -21.83 -23.91 9.65
C SER A 60 -22.90 -23.03 9.00
N ASP A 61 -23.55 -22.17 9.78
CA ASP A 61 -24.65 -21.31 9.34
C ASP A 61 -24.20 -19.91 8.86
N TYR A 62 -22.88 -19.67 8.81
CA TYR A 62 -22.29 -18.40 8.41
C TYR A 62 -21.70 -18.43 7.01
N GLU A 63 -21.87 -17.34 6.28
CA GLU A 63 -21.17 -17.08 5.02
C GLU A 63 -19.80 -16.48 5.34
N ILE A 64 -18.77 -17.32 5.32
CA ILE A 64 -17.40 -16.92 5.63
C ILE A 64 -16.64 -16.66 4.34
N PHE A 65 -15.96 -15.52 4.29
CA PHE A 65 -15.15 -15.18 3.12
C PHE A 65 -13.88 -14.42 3.50
N THR A 66 -12.88 -14.50 2.63
CA THR A 66 -11.56 -13.92 2.83
C THR A 66 -10.92 -13.50 1.51
N MET A 67 -9.89 -12.67 1.59
CA MET A 67 -9.07 -12.28 0.45
C MET A 67 -7.65 -12.79 0.63
N LEU A 68 -7.15 -13.52 -0.35
CA LEU A 68 -5.73 -13.82 -0.53
C LEU A 68 -5.09 -12.84 -1.51
N ARG A 69 -3.76 -12.88 -1.52
CA ARG A 69 -2.92 -12.10 -2.42
C ARG A 69 -1.67 -12.92 -2.71
N ASN A 70 -1.11 -12.76 -3.90
CA ASN A 70 0.14 -13.39 -4.28
C ASN A 70 1.18 -13.15 -3.17
N PRO A 71 1.81 -14.20 -2.61
CA PRO A 71 2.68 -14.04 -1.45
C PRO A 71 3.84 -13.06 -1.67
N VAL A 72 4.37 -12.96 -2.91
CA VAL A 72 5.39 -11.97 -3.29
C VAL A 72 4.84 -10.54 -3.18
N ASP A 73 3.69 -10.29 -3.79
CA ASP A 73 3.06 -8.97 -3.77
C ASP A 73 2.69 -8.57 -2.32
N ARG A 74 2.15 -9.51 -1.54
CA ARG A 74 1.75 -9.33 -0.14
C ARG A 74 2.92 -8.92 0.76
N ILE A 75 4.01 -9.70 0.76
CA ILE A 75 5.14 -9.46 1.67
C ILE A 75 5.87 -8.16 1.35
N ILE A 76 6.00 -7.80 0.07
CA ILE A 76 6.57 -6.51 -0.34
C ILE A 76 5.63 -5.38 0.13
N SER A 77 4.31 -5.53 -0.05
CA SER A 77 3.34 -4.53 0.40
C SER A 77 3.36 -4.33 1.91
N GLU A 78 3.59 -5.40 2.67
CA GLU A 78 3.75 -5.41 4.12
C GLU A 78 5.03 -4.69 4.53
N TYR A 79 6.20 -5.09 4.01
CA TYR A 79 7.48 -4.47 4.36
C TYR A 79 7.45 -2.96 4.17
N TYR A 80 7.02 -2.46 3.01
CA TYR A 80 6.96 -1.03 2.74
C TYR A 80 5.86 -0.30 3.51
N PHE A 81 4.90 -1.03 4.08
CA PHE A 81 3.91 -0.46 4.99
C PHE A 81 4.47 -0.30 6.42
N ILE A 82 5.28 -1.25 6.88
CA ILE A 82 5.77 -1.28 8.27
C ILE A 82 7.18 -0.75 8.48
N LYS A 83 8.04 -0.67 7.46
CA LYS A 83 9.49 -0.39 7.62
C LYS A 83 9.81 0.89 8.41
N ASP A 84 8.93 1.89 8.31
CA ASP A 84 9.06 3.19 8.99
C ASP A 84 8.14 3.29 10.24
N ARG A 85 7.64 2.15 10.73
CA ARG A 85 6.70 2.02 11.85
C ARG A 85 7.31 1.18 12.98
N PRO A 86 7.96 1.82 13.96
CA PRO A 86 8.62 1.13 15.07
C PRO A 86 7.69 0.18 15.83
N GLU A 87 6.40 0.49 15.93
CA GLU A 87 5.39 -0.32 16.62
C GLU A 87 5.18 -1.71 16.00
N PHE A 88 5.51 -1.88 14.70
CA PHE A 88 5.46 -3.18 14.01
C PHE A 88 6.85 -3.78 13.83
N MET A 89 7.84 -2.97 13.43
CA MET A 89 9.20 -3.46 13.19
C MET A 89 9.88 -3.98 14.46
N SER A 90 9.55 -3.43 15.63
CA SER A 90 10.08 -3.89 16.91
C SER A 90 9.63 -5.30 17.29
N LEU A 91 8.57 -5.83 16.66
CA LEU A 91 8.07 -7.19 16.89
C LEU A 91 8.93 -8.27 16.22
N ILE A 92 9.82 -7.89 15.30
CA ILE A 92 10.71 -8.78 14.56
C ILE A 92 12.10 -8.70 15.18
N LYS A 93 12.67 -9.84 15.56
CA LYS A 93 13.95 -9.93 16.30
C LYS A 93 14.91 -10.91 15.60
N PRO A 94 16.09 -10.43 15.13
CA PRO A 94 16.55 -9.03 15.11
C PRO A 94 15.75 -8.15 14.13
N ILE A 95 15.72 -6.83 14.39
CA ILE A 95 15.02 -5.87 13.52
C ILE A 95 15.71 -5.82 12.15
N PRO A 96 15.03 -6.17 11.05
CA PRO A 96 15.63 -6.17 9.72
C PRO A 96 15.87 -4.75 9.22
N LYS A 97 17.04 -4.51 8.62
CA LYS A 97 17.46 -3.16 8.15
C LYS A 97 17.00 -2.85 6.73
N ASN A 98 16.65 -3.87 5.96
CA ASN A 98 16.29 -3.75 4.55
C ASN A 98 15.35 -4.88 4.12
N LEU A 99 14.82 -4.80 2.89
CA LEU A 99 13.90 -5.81 2.35
C LEU A 99 14.54 -7.20 2.31
N LEU A 100 15.83 -7.32 1.98
CA LEU A 100 16.52 -8.61 1.90
C LEU A 100 16.59 -9.30 3.26
N GLU A 101 16.95 -8.57 4.31
CA GLU A 101 16.93 -9.08 5.69
C GLU A 101 15.51 -9.44 6.13
N TYR A 102 14.53 -8.59 5.79
CA TYR A 102 13.12 -8.83 6.11
C TYR A 102 12.62 -10.14 5.51
N VAL A 103 12.79 -10.37 4.20
CA VAL A 103 12.27 -11.58 3.53
C VAL A 103 13.01 -12.86 3.91
N LYS A 104 14.24 -12.74 4.45
CA LYS A 104 15.01 -13.87 4.99
C LYS A 104 14.57 -14.25 6.41
N HIS A 105 13.95 -13.32 7.13
CA HIS A 105 13.56 -13.50 8.51
C HIS A 105 12.58 -14.68 8.67
N LYS A 106 12.67 -15.43 9.77
CA LYS A 106 11.77 -16.58 10.03
C LYS A 106 10.35 -16.14 10.37
N GLN A 107 10.23 -15.11 11.21
CA GLN A 107 8.94 -14.54 11.65
C GLN A 107 8.07 -13.92 10.53
N THR A 108 8.60 -13.69 9.32
CA THR A 108 7.85 -13.06 8.21
C THR A 108 7.31 -14.07 7.21
N ARG A 109 7.50 -15.37 7.47
CA ARG A 109 7.18 -16.48 6.57
C ARG A 109 5.75 -16.96 6.75
N ASN A 110 5.12 -17.40 5.66
CA ASN A 110 3.84 -18.10 5.65
C ASN A 110 2.77 -17.40 6.49
N TYR A 111 2.69 -16.07 6.36
CA TYR A 111 1.89 -15.22 7.20
C TYR A 111 0.39 -15.47 7.01
N MET A 112 -0.07 -15.80 5.80
CA MET A 112 -1.50 -16.00 5.54
C MET A 112 -2.01 -17.26 6.26
N VAL A 113 -1.26 -18.37 6.20
CA VAL A 113 -1.56 -19.59 6.95
C VAL A 113 -1.57 -19.31 8.46
N GLY A 114 -0.50 -18.69 8.98
CA GLY A 114 -0.40 -18.38 10.40
C GLY A 114 -1.50 -17.45 10.90
N PHE A 115 -1.88 -16.45 10.09
CA PHE A 115 -2.97 -15.54 10.40
C PHE A 115 -4.30 -16.29 10.55
N MET A 116 -4.62 -17.20 9.63
CA MET A 116 -5.86 -17.98 9.70
C MET A 116 -5.95 -18.77 11.01
N LEU A 117 -4.85 -19.35 11.45
CA LEU A 117 -4.74 -20.13 12.70
C LEU A 117 -4.70 -19.28 13.99
N GLY A 118 -4.88 -17.96 13.90
CA GLY A 118 -4.91 -17.11 15.10
C GLY A 118 -3.52 -16.80 15.67
N LYS A 119 -2.44 -17.03 14.91
CA LYS A 119 -1.08 -16.69 15.35
C LYS A 119 -0.91 -15.18 15.50
N ARG A 120 0.10 -14.80 16.28
CA ARG A 120 0.49 -13.41 16.43
C ARG A 120 1.17 -12.91 15.16
N MET A 121 1.06 -11.61 14.88
CA MET A 121 1.92 -10.98 13.90
C MET A 121 3.38 -11.25 14.27
N TYR A 122 4.16 -11.74 13.30
CA TYR A 122 5.56 -12.08 13.49
C TYR A 122 5.76 -13.08 14.64
N ASP A 123 4.93 -14.12 14.69
CA ASP A 123 5.07 -15.18 15.68
C ASP A 123 6.43 -15.89 15.54
N GLU A 124 6.99 -16.33 16.65
CA GLU A 124 8.21 -17.15 16.67
C GLU A 124 7.89 -18.62 16.36
N GLU A 125 6.68 -19.04 16.68
CA GLU A 125 6.18 -20.36 16.37
C GLU A 125 5.77 -20.45 14.89
N LEU A 126 6.62 -21.07 14.09
CA LEU A 126 6.42 -21.22 12.66
C LEU A 126 5.26 -22.16 12.35
N VAL A 127 4.60 -21.92 11.22
CA VAL A 127 3.62 -22.85 10.66
C VAL A 127 4.30 -24.01 9.94
N SER A 128 3.67 -25.16 10.04
CA SER A 128 4.07 -26.44 9.47
C SER A 128 3.16 -26.86 8.31
N GLU A 129 3.47 -27.98 7.68
CA GLU A 129 2.59 -28.57 6.66
C GLU A 129 1.24 -29.00 7.25
N ASN A 130 1.22 -29.53 8.47
CA ASN A 130 -0.02 -29.91 9.15
C ASN A 130 -0.94 -28.69 9.37
N ASP A 131 -0.35 -27.53 9.65
CA ASP A 131 -1.06 -26.25 9.79
C ASP A 131 -1.71 -25.83 8.46
N LEU A 132 -1.01 -26.00 7.34
CA LEU A 132 -1.56 -25.76 6.01
C LEU A 132 -2.73 -26.71 5.71
N GLN A 133 -2.57 -28.01 5.97
CA GLN A 133 -3.63 -28.99 5.74
C GLN A 133 -4.86 -28.70 6.61
N LEU A 134 -4.67 -28.28 7.86
CA LEU A 134 -5.77 -27.84 8.73
C LEU A 134 -6.51 -26.64 8.11
N VAL A 135 -5.78 -25.64 7.62
CA VAL A 135 -6.37 -24.48 6.95
C VAL A 135 -7.17 -24.89 5.70
N ILE A 136 -6.59 -25.70 4.82
CA ILE A 136 -7.25 -26.18 3.59
C ILE A 136 -8.51 -26.98 3.93
N ASN A 137 -8.44 -27.88 4.91
CA ASN A 137 -9.58 -28.69 5.33
C ASN A 137 -10.68 -27.83 5.94
N THR A 138 -10.33 -26.82 6.73
CA THR A 138 -11.32 -25.86 7.26
C THR A 138 -11.99 -25.07 6.13
N ILE A 139 -11.22 -24.59 5.15
CA ILE A 139 -11.77 -23.88 3.98
C ILE A 139 -12.78 -24.75 3.24
N LYS A 140 -12.48 -26.04 3.04
CA LYS A 140 -13.41 -27.01 2.43
C LYS A 140 -14.65 -27.22 3.30
N ASN A 141 -14.45 -27.58 4.57
CA ASN A 141 -15.51 -28.00 5.47
C ASN A 141 -16.51 -26.88 5.78
N LEU A 142 -16.02 -25.65 5.99
CA LEU A 142 -16.85 -24.48 6.24
C LEU A 142 -17.20 -23.71 4.95
N ASN A 143 -16.85 -24.27 3.78
CA ASN A 143 -17.12 -23.67 2.48
C ASN A 143 -16.66 -22.21 2.37
N ILE A 144 -15.50 -21.88 2.95
CA ILE A 144 -14.98 -20.51 3.05
C ILE A 144 -14.69 -19.99 1.64
N LYS A 145 -15.26 -18.83 1.31
CA LYS A 145 -15.18 -18.24 -0.03
C LYS A 145 -13.93 -17.37 -0.14
N VAL A 146 -13.04 -17.73 -1.06
CA VAL A 146 -11.72 -17.07 -1.18
C VAL A 146 -11.67 -16.23 -2.45
N GLY A 147 -11.48 -14.93 -2.28
CA GLY A 147 -11.17 -13.99 -3.36
C GLY A 147 -9.69 -13.66 -3.45
N PHE A 148 -9.30 -12.98 -4.52
CA PHE A 148 -7.92 -12.66 -4.86
C PHE A 148 -7.74 -11.17 -5.14
N PHE A 149 -6.72 -10.57 -4.53
CA PHE A 149 -6.40 -9.15 -4.70
C PHE A 149 -6.11 -8.80 -6.17
N GLU A 150 -5.42 -9.68 -6.90
CA GLU A 150 -5.09 -9.55 -8.32
C GLU A 150 -6.34 -9.58 -9.21
N SER A 151 -7.43 -10.17 -8.72
CA SER A 151 -8.73 -10.25 -9.39
C SER A 151 -9.80 -9.55 -8.56
N TYR A 152 -9.50 -8.34 -8.07
CA TYR A 152 -10.31 -7.65 -7.06
C TYR A 152 -11.77 -7.46 -7.49
N GLU A 153 -12.03 -7.00 -8.73
CA GLU A 153 -13.40 -6.82 -9.23
C GLU A 153 -14.17 -8.15 -9.28
N LYS A 154 -13.54 -9.22 -9.81
CA LYS A 154 -14.12 -10.57 -9.84
C LYS A 154 -14.43 -11.04 -8.41
N SER A 155 -13.52 -10.79 -7.46
CA SER A 155 -13.69 -11.15 -6.06
C SER A 155 -14.87 -10.41 -5.40
N MET A 156 -15.05 -9.12 -5.69
CA MET A 156 -16.20 -8.37 -5.17
C MET A 156 -17.51 -8.94 -5.72
N LYS A 157 -17.58 -9.18 -7.03
CA LYS A 157 -18.77 -9.78 -7.64
C LYS A 157 -19.07 -11.17 -7.07
N TYR A 158 -18.04 -11.99 -6.85
CA TYR A 158 -18.16 -13.29 -6.23
C TYR A 158 -18.71 -13.19 -4.80
N PHE A 159 -18.16 -12.32 -3.96
CA PHE A 159 -18.70 -12.11 -2.61
C PHE A 159 -20.12 -11.56 -2.63
N SER A 160 -20.46 -10.69 -3.58
CA SER A 160 -21.83 -10.18 -3.75
C SER A 160 -22.83 -11.30 -4.00
N SER A 161 -22.49 -12.27 -4.87
CA SER A 161 -23.39 -13.37 -5.23
C SER A 161 -23.64 -14.35 -4.09
N ILE A 162 -22.77 -14.37 -3.09
CA ILE A 162 -22.87 -15.26 -1.93
C ILE A 162 -23.52 -14.54 -0.73
N THR A 163 -23.01 -13.36 -0.39
CA THR A 163 -23.31 -12.68 0.87
C THR A 163 -24.49 -11.70 0.78
N GLY A 164 -24.94 -11.39 -0.44
CA GLY A 164 -25.89 -10.32 -0.71
C GLY A 164 -25.34 -8.90 -0.51
N ILE A 165 -24.04 -8.74 -0.25
CA ILE A 165 -23.41 -7.42 -0.09
C ILE A 165 -23.55 -6.62 -1.38
N LYS A 166 -24.17 -5.43 -1.28
CA LYS A 166 -24.29 -4.49 -2.41
C LYS A 166 -23.09 -3.55 -2.43
N TRP A 167 -22.21 -3.72 -3.43
CA TRP A 167 -21.11 -2.80 -3.65
C TRP A 167 -21.61 -1.46 -4.20
N PRO A 168 -21.08 -0.32 -3.72
CA PRO A 168 -21.39 0.96 -4.32
C PRO A 168 -20.85 1.00 -5.76
N LYS A 169 -21.53 1.72 -6.66
CA LYS A 169 -21.08 1.94 -8.05
C LYS A 169 -19.65 2.49 -8.12
N THR A 170 -19.25 3.22 -7.09
CA THR A 170 -17.91 3.75 -6.93
C THR A 170 -17.33 3.36 -5.58
N VAL A 171 -16.19 2.66 -5.60
CA VAL A 171 -15.48 2.20 -4.41
C VAL A 171 -14.19 2.99 -4.24
N GLY A 172 -14.04 3.65 -3.09
CA GLY A 172 -12.84 4.37 -2.70
C GLY A 172 -11.62 3.47 -2.53
N ILE A 173 -10.49 3.70 -3.23
CA ILE A 173 -9.23 3.03 -2.90
C ILE A 173 -8.65 3.69 -1.63
N LYS A 174 -8.83 3.06 -0.47
CA LYS A 174 -8.52 3.68 0.84
C LYS A 174 -7.03 3.68 1.21
N ARG A 175 -6.20 2.78 0.67
CA ARG A 175 -4.79 2.62 1.10
C ARG A 175 -3.89 2.16 -0.06
N LYS A 176 -3.11 3.07 -0.64
CA LYS A 176 -1.99 2.77 -1.56
C LYS A 176 -0.68 3.17 -0.91
N THR A 177 0.30 2.26 -0.85
CA THR A 177 1.65 2.58 -0.35
C THR A 177 2.43 3.27 -1.47
N LEU A 178 2.76 4.56 -1.30
CA LEU A 178 3.45 5.34 -2.34
C LEU A 178 4.92 4.95 -2.51
N ASN A 179 5.61 4.65 -1.41
CA ASN A 179 7.04 4.35 -1.39
C ASN A 179 7.32 2.87 -1.61
N ARG A 180 6.60 2.25 -2.55
CA ARG A 180 6.72 0.82 -2.83
C ARG A 180 7.24 0.65 -4.27
N PRO A 181 8.28 -0.17 -4.50
CA PRO A 181 8.68 -0.56 -5.84
C PRO A 181 7.53 -1.33 -6.51
N GLU A 182 7.43 -1.22 -7.82
CA GLU A 182 6.61 -2.15 -8.58
C GLU A 182 7.23 -3.56 -8.48
N ILE A 183 6.41 -4.61 -8.64
CA ILE A 183 6.91 -6.00 -8.51
C ILE A 183 8.00 -6.27 -9.54
N GLU A 184 7.86 -5.69 -10.72
CA GLU A 184 8.77 -5.79 -11.85
C GLU A 184 10.15 -5.19 -11.51
N ASP A 185 10.19 -4.19 -10.62
CA ASP A 185 11.43 -3.54 -10.18
C ASP A 185 12.16 -4.32 -9.05
N VAL A 186 11.53 -5.37 -8.51
CA VAL A 186 12.15 -6.23 -7.48
C VAL A 186 12.97 -7.32 -8.15
N SER A 187 14.21 -7.52 -7.68
CA SER A 187 15.11 -8.51 -8.27
C SER A 187 14.61 -9.94 -8.12
N ASP A 188 14.91 -10.79 -9.10
CA ASP A 188 14.49 -12.19 -9.08
C ASP A 188 15.10 -12.95 -7.91
N THR A 189 16.29 -12.57 -7.45
CA THR A 189 16.87 -13.09 -6.20
C THR A 189 15.94 -12.88 -5.01
N ILE A 190 15.35 -11.68 -4.86
CA ILE A 190 14.42 -11.39 -3.76
C ILE A 190 13.12 -12.17 -3.94
N LYS A 191 12.57 -12.21 -5.17
CA LYS A 191 11.35 -12.98 -5.48
C LYS A 191 11.54 -14.46 -5.15
N ASN A 192 12.66 -15.07 -5.54
CA ASN A 192 12.96 -16.47 -5.27
C ASN A 192 13.10 -16.77 -3.77
N ILE A 193 13.74 -15.88 -3.01
CA ILE A 193 13.81 -16.01 -1.54
C ILE A 193 12.40 -15.96 -0.94
N ILE A 194 11.56 -15.03 -1.39
CA ILE A 194 10.18 -14.93 -0.91
C ILE A 194 9.42 -16.21 -1.23
N THR A 195 9.47 -16.71 -2.47
CA THR A 195 8.80 -17.93 -2.90
C THR A 195 9.21 -19.12 -2.04
N LYS A 196 10.52 -19.31 -1.84
CA LYS A 196 11.03 -20.40 -0.99
C LYS A 196 10.58 -20.26 0.46
N ASN A 197 10.68 -19.06 1.03
CA ASN A 197 10.38 -18.83 2.44
C ASN A 197 8.88 -18.75 2.74
N ASN A 198 8.02 -18.64 1.73
CA ASN A 198 6.57 -18.56 1.86
C ASN A 198 5.88 -19.69 1.09
N ALA A 199 6.50 -20.87 1.04
CA ALA A 199 6.02 -22.01 0.25
C ALA A 199 4.60 -22.44 0.64
N LEU A 200 4.26 -22.45 1.93
CA LEU A 200 2.92 -22.85 2.40
C LEU A 200 1.86 -21.81 2.02
N ASP A 201 2.19 -20.53 2.09
CA ASP A 201 1.32 -19.45 1.60
C ASP A 201 1.10 -19.56 0.08
N PHE A 202 2.11 -20.00 -0.67
CA PHE A 202 2.00 -20.25 -2.11
C PHE A 202 1.11 -21.46 -2.41
N GLU A 203 1.24 -22.54 -1.64
CA GLU A 203 0.41 -23.73 -1.79
C GLU A 203 -1.05 -23.43 -1.46
N LEU A 204 -1.32 -22.73 -0.35
CA LEU A 204 -2.65 -22.22 0.00
C LEU A 204 -3.22 -21.34 -1.12
N TYR A 205 -2.41 -20.40 -1.61
CA TYR A 205 -2.80 -19.48 -2.69
C TYR A 205 -3.19 -20.27 -3.95
N ASN A 206 -2.35 -21.19 -4.41
CA ASN A 206 -2.58 -21.97 -5.62
C ASN A 206 -3.80 -22.90 -5.47
N TYR A 207 -3.93 -23.55 -4.31
CA TYR A 207 -5.08 -24.39 -3.99
C TYR A 207 -6.39 -23.61 -4.14
N CYS A 208 -6.53 -22.48 -3.43
CA CYS A 208 -7.73 -21.65 -3.50
C CYS A 208 -7.92 -21.01 -4.89
N LYS A 209 -6.83 -20.68 -5.59
CA LYS A 209 -6.88 -20.02 -6.90
C LYS A 209 -7.46 -20.94 -7.95
N SER A 210 -7.14 -22.23 -7.90
CA SER A 210 -7.69 -23.25 -8.80
C SER A 210 -9.22 -23.31 -8.73
N THR A 211 -9.79 -23.24 -7.52
CA THR A 211 -11.25 -23.17 -7.34
C THR A 211 -11.82 -21.81 -7.74
N PHE A 212 -11.12 -20.71 -7.45
CA PHE A 212 -11.62 -19.38 -7.78
C PHE A 212 -11.69 -19.10 -9.29
N ASP A 213 -10.76 -19.67 -10.05
CA ASP A 213 -10.68 -19.45 -11.49
C ASP A 213 -11.83 -20.14 -12.25
N THR A 214 -12.39 -21.24 -11.72
CA THR A 214 -13.56 -21.93 -12.29
C THR A 214 -14.89 -21.22 -12.01
N ILE A 215 -14.91 -20.22 -11.13
CA ILE A 215 -16.13 -19.46 -10.81
C ILE A 215 -16.52 -18.58 -12.00
N ASN A 216 -17.68 -18.89 -12.58
CA ASN A 216 -18.35 -18.08 -13.57
C ASN A 216 -19.35 -17.14 -12.89
N ILE A 217 -19.13 -15.84 -13.04
CA ILE A 217 -20.03 -14.81 -12.50
C ILE A 217 -21.00 -14.43 -13.61
N THR A 218 -22.17 -15.07 -13.63
CA THR A 218 -23.18 -14.94 -14.68
C THR A 218 -24.14 -13.77 -14.48
N ASP A 219 -23.98 -12.96 -13.43
CA ASP A 219 -24.89 -11.85 -13.16
C ASP A 219 -24.76 -10.69 -14.17
N SER A 220 -25.71 -10.68 -15.10
CA SER A 220 -26.07 -9.60 -16.04
C SER A 220 -26.45 -8.28 -15.36
N ASN A 221 -26.66 -8.28 -14.04
CA ASN A 221 -26.97 -7.10 -13.22
C ASN A 221 -25.75 -6.52 -12.46
N SER A 222 -24.55 -7.09 -12.62
CA SER A 222 -23.35 -6.57 -11.96
C SER A 222 -22.81 -5.32 -12.68
N ASN A 223 -23.35 -4.15 -12.32
CA ASN A 223 -22.77 -2.86 -12.71
C ASN A 223 -21.26 -2.89 -12.50
N LYS A 224 -20.50 -2.48 -13.53
CA LYS A 224 -19.05 -2.31 -13.44
C LYS A 224 -18.70 -1.52 -12.18
N ILE A 225 -17.90 -2.09 -11.29
CA ILE A 225 -17.49 -1.43 -10.06
C ILE A 225 -16.37 -0.48 -10.43
N ASN A 226 -16.63 0.83 -10.35
CA ASN A 226 -15.60 1.83 -10.59
C ASN A 226 -14.78 2.04 -9.31
N PHE A 227 -13.52 1.62 -9.32
CA PHE A 227 -12.61 1.95 -8.24
C PHE A 227 -12.14 3.40 -8.43
N LYS A 228 -12.62 4.30 -7.56
CA LYS A 228 -12.23 5.71 -7.56
C LYS A 228 -11.30 5.96 -6.41
N GLY A 229 -10.21 6.62 -6.71
CA GLY A 229 -9.16 6.90 -5.75
C GLY A 229 -7.86 6.80 -6.49
N ASN A 230 -7.03 7.81 -6.32
CA ASN A 230 -5.73 7.84 -6.98
C ASN A 230 -4.65 7.96 -5.91
N GLU A 231 -3.43 7.69 -6.33
CA GLU A 231 -2.23 7.86 -5.51
C GLU A 231 -2.09 9.25 -4.88
N TYR A 232 -2.76 10.26 -5.42
CA TYR A 232 -2.74 11.62 -4.89
C TYR A 232 -3.60 11.82 -3.64
N ASP A 233 -4.60 10.97 -3.40
CA ASP A 233 -5.46 11.09 -2.21
C ASP A 233 -4.65 10.93 -0.91
N TYR A 234 -3.52 10.21 -0.96
CA TYR A 234 -2.65 10.02 0.18
C TYR A 234 -1.49 11.02 0.26
N ILE A 235 -1.25 11.84 -0.78
CA ILE A 235 -0.08 12.72 -0.84
C ILE A 235 -0.05 13.72 0.29
N MET A 236 -1.19 14.34 0.62
CA MET A 236 -1.22 15.36 1.67
C MET A 236 -0.82 14.78 3.04
N LYS A 237 -1.31 13.58 3.36
CA LYS A 237 -0.93 12.88 4.59
C LYS A 237 0.52 12.37 4.55
N TYR A 238 0.98 11.96 3.38
CA TYR A 238 2.34 11.48 3.16
C TYR A 238 3.37 12.60 3.39
N THR A 239 3.15 13.78 2.81
CA THR A 239 4.10 14.91 2.87
C THR A 239 4.14 15.63 4.21
N GLN A 240 3.24 15.31 5.14
CA GLN A 240 3.36 15.68 6.55
C GLN A 240 4.51 14.96 7.26
N ARG A 241 4.93 13.79 6.75
CA ARG A 241 5.92 12.92 7.39
C ARG A 241 7.17 12.69 6.55
N PHE A 242 7.01 12.70 5.23
CA PHE A 242 8.07 12.28 4.31
C PHE A 242 8.25 13.27 3.17
N ASN A 243 9.47 13.34 2.65
CA ASN A 243 9.73 14.09 1.43
C ASN A 243 9.12 13.38 0.21
N VAL A 244 8.66 14.15 -0.79
CA VAL A 244 8.11 13.61 -2.04
C VAL A 244 9.11 12.68 -2.76
N LEU A 245 10.41 12.99 -2.76
CA LEU A 245 11.44 12.12 -3.37
C LEU A 245 11.49 10.72 -2.76
N GLN A 246 11.12 10.56 -1.49
CA GLN A 246 11.14 9.25 -0.84
C GLN A 246 10.13 8.25 -1.45
N VAL A 247 9.28 8.70 -2.38
CA VAL A 247 8.46 7.84 -3.26
C VAL A 247 9.32 6.92 -4.11
N GLY A 248 10.48 7.36 -4.58
CA GLY A 248 11.36 6.58 -5.46
C GLY A 248 12.83 6.53 -5.04
N LEU A 249 13.29 7.47 -4.22
CA LEU A 249 14.70 7.64 -3.90
C LEU A 249 15.17 6.57 -2.91
N LYS A 250 16.24 5.85 -3.27
CA LYS A 250 16.82 4.79 -2.43
C LYS A 250 17.79 5.36 -1.40
N ASN A 251 18.60 6.36 -1.79
CA ASN A 251 19.55 7.02 -0.89
C ASN A 251 19.03 8.39 -0.44
N THR A 252 18.72 8.53 0.85
CA THR A 252 18.19 9.78 1.42
C THR A 252 19.25 10.83 1.74
N ASN A 253 20.54 10.58 1.53
CA ASN A 253 21.61 11.54 1.79
C ASN A 253 21.39 12.86 1.04
N PHE A 254 20.92 12.80 -0.20
CA PHE A 254 20.59 14.01 -0.96
C PHE A 254 19.50 14.85 -0.30
N ILE A 255 18.50 14.20 0.32
CA ILE A 255 17.45 14.87 1.09
C ILE A 255 18.03 15.50 2.35
N ALA A 256 18.89 14.78 3.07
CA ALA A 256 19.55 15.28 4.27
C ALA A 256 20.43 16.52 3.97
N GLN A 257 21.22 16.48 2.89
CA GLN A 257 22.05 17.61 2.45
C GLN A 257 21.22 18.85 2.08
N ASN A 258 20.00 18.67 1.58
CA ASN A 258 19.11 19.74 1.11
C ASN A 258 17.88 19.92 2.01
N GLN A 259 18.00 19.58 3.30
CA GLN A 259 16.86 19.54 4.22
C GLN A 259 16.15 20.88 4.35
N LEU A 260 16.90 21.99 4.39
CA LEU A 260 16.32 23.34 4.52
C LEU A 260 15.43 23.68 3.31
N PHE A 261 15.94 23.46 2.10
CA PHE A 261 15.17 23.64 0.86
C PHE A 261 13.84 22.87 0.89
N PHE A 262 13.90 21.59 1.28
CA PHE A 262 12.71 20.75 1.31
C PHE A 262 11.74 21.15 2.42
N LYS A 263 12.24 21.57 3.59
CA LYS A 263 11.41 22.10 4.67
C LYS A 263 10.66 23.34 4.24
N ASP A 264 11.36 24.30 3.63
CA ASP A 264 10.77 25.57 3.19
C ASP A 264 9.74 25.35 2.09
N LEU A 265 10.05 24.52 1.08
CA LEU A 265 9.11 24.16 0.03
C LEU A 265 7.86 23.48 0.61
N ASN A 266 8.03 22.51 1.51
CA ASN A 266 6.92 21.82 2.17
C ASN A 266 6.06 22.79 2.99
N GLN A 267 6.69 23.70 3.74
CA GLN A 267 6.01 24.70 4.54
C GLN A 267 5.17 25.64 3.67
N VAL A 268 5.72 26.13 2.55
CA VAL A 268 4.96 27.01 1.66
C VAL A 268 3.76 26.29 1.05
N LEU A 269 3.93 25.04 0.59
CA LEU A 269 2.83 24.28 -0.02
C LEU A 269 1.72 23.93 0.99
N HIS A 270 2.07 23.52 2.22
CA HIS A 270 1.09 23.15 3.25
C HIS A 270 0.49 24.36 3.97
N GLU A 271 1.31 25.28 4.47
CA GLU A 271 0.85 26.32 5.41
C GLU A 271 0.43 27.60 4.70
N LYS A 272 1.24 28.07 3.74
CA LYS A 272 0.96 29.33 3.04
C LYS A 272 -0.06 29.16 1.92
N LEU A 273 0.11 28.13 1.10
CA LEU A 273 -0.77 27.86 -0.05
C LEU A 273 -1.96 26.97 0.30
N LYS A 274 -1.94 26.31 1.47
CA LYS A 274 -3.01 25.44 1.98
C LYS A 274 -3.49 24.44 0.95
N MET A 275 -2.54 23.79 0.27
CA MET A 275 -2.87 22.84 -0.78
C MET A 275 -3.64 21.65 -0.22
N THR A 276 -4.73 21.27 -0.89
CA THR A 276 -5.55 20.10 -0.54
C THR A 276 -5.59 19.06 -1.66
N ASP A 277 -5.21 19.45 -2.88
CA ASP A 277 -5.16 18.59 -4.05
C ASP A 277 -3.76 18.00 -4.22
N GLY A 278 -3.61 16.70 -3.93
CA GLY A 278 -2.32 16.02 -3.99
C GLY A 278 -1.66 16.03 -5.36
N LYS A 279 -2.44 16.05 -6.45
CA LYS A 279 -1.89 16.07 -7.82
C LYS A 279 -1.25 17.42 -8.14
N SER A 280 -1.96 18.50 -7.84
CA SER A 280 -1.42 19.86 -7.90
C SER A 280 -0.19 19.99 -7.02
N TYR A 281 -0.19 19.40 -5.82
CA TYR A 281 0.94 19.44 -4.90
C TYR A 281 2.21 18.88 -5.56
N VAL A 282 2.13 17.66 -6.10
CA VAL A 282 3.28 16.99 -6.73
C VAL A 282 3.72 17.72 -8.01
N LEU A 283 2.79 18.27 -8.80
CA LEU A 283 3.10 19.06 -9.98
C LEU A 283 3.96 20.29 -9.65
N ILE A 284 3.50 21.10 -8.69
CA ILE A 284 4.19 22.32 -8.27
C ILE A 284 5.52 21.95 -7.60
N TRP A 285 5.53 20.91 -6.79
CA TRP A 285 6.74 20.41 -6.13
C TRP A 285 7.81 19.99 -7.15
N ASN A 286 7.44 19.20 -8.18
CA ASN A 286 8.36 18.76 -9.22
C ASN A 286 8.96 19.94 -10.00
N ASP A 287 8.13 20.89 -10.42
CA ASP A 287 8.56 22.05 -11.18
C ASP A 287 9.52 22.93 -10.36
N CYS A 288 9.16 23.21 -9.10
CA CYS A 288 9.98 23.99 -8.18
C CYS A 288 11.33 23.30 -7.91
N PHE A 289 11.33 21.98 -7.68
CA PHE A 289 12.54 21.20 -7.48
C PHE A 289 13.47 21.27 -8.70
N ILE A 290 12.96 21.00 -9.91
CA ILE A 290 13.78 20.99 -11.13
C ILE A 290 14.38 22.38 -11.40
N LYS A 291 13.57 23.45 -11.28
CA LYS A 291 14.06 24.83 -11.45
C LYS A 291 15.15 25.18 -10.45
N SER A 292 14.91 24.91 -9.18
CA SER A 292 15.87 25.20 -8.11
C SER A 292 17.16 24.40 -8.26
N TYR A 293 17.06 23.13 -8.70
CA TYR A 293 18.24 22.32 -9.01
C TYR A 293 19.04 22.89 -10.18
N ASN A 294 18.38 23.27 -11.27
CA ASN A 294 19.04 23.82 -12.46
C ASN A 294 19.71 25.17 -12.18
N GLU A 295 19.12 26.01 -11.32
CA GLU A 295 19.74 27.27 -10.88
C GLU A 295 20.98 27.04 -10.01
N ALA A 296 20.94 26.02 -9.12
CA ALA A 296 22.07 25.69 -8.26
C ALA A 296 23.20 24.96 -9.01
N HIS A 297 22.86 24.20 -10.06
CA HIS A 297 23.76 23.33 -10.80
C HIS A 297 23.65 23.50 -12.32
N PRO A 298 23.85 24.73 -12.85
CA PRO A 298 23.70 24.99 -14.27
C PRO A 298 24.67 24.13 -15.09
N ASN A 299 24.20 23.66 -16.25
CA ASN A 299 24.99 22.89 -17.24
C ASN A 299 25.57 21.54 -16.77
N THR A 300 25.19 21.05 -15.59
CA THR A 300 25.57 19.72 -15.13
C THR A 300 24.84 18.62 -15.89
N GLU A 301 25.43 17.43 -15.95
CA GLU A 301 24.80 16.24 -16.56
C GLU A 301 23.44 15.89 -15.92
N LEU A 302 23.31 16.11 -14.61
CA LEU A 302 22.04 15.92 -13.91
C LEU A 302 21.00 16.98 -14.29
N SER A 303 21.40 18.24 -14.37
CA SER A 303 20.52 19.33 -14.83
C SER A 303 19.98 19.07 -16.24
N LYS A 304 20.86 18.67 -17.18
CA LYS A 304 20.45 18.28 -18.54
C LYS A 304 19.43 17.14 -18.51
N LYS A 305 19.69 16.08 -17.74
CA LYS A 305 18.75 14.95 -17.60
C LYS A 305 17.39 15.38 -17.06
N PHE A 306 17.34 16.24 -16.03
CA PHE A 306 16.06 16.75 -15.53
C PHE A 306 15.30 17.57 -16.57
N MET A 307 15.99 18.37 -17.38
CA MET A 307 15.36 19.15 -18.46
C MET A 307 14.79 18.27 -19.59
N THR A 308 15.34 17.06 -19.81
CA THR A 308 14.79 16.10 -20.78
C THR A 308 13.52 15.38 -20.32
N LEU A 309 13.14 15.50 -19.04
CA LEU A 309 11.92 14.86 -18.54
C LEU A 309 10.67 15.51 -19.15
N SER A 310 9.85 14.69 -19.81
CA SER A 310 8.60 15.13 -20.45
C SER A 310 7.73 15.99 -19.53
N LEU A 311 7.19 17.07 -20.08
CA LEU A 311 6.25 17.96 -19.39
C LEU A 311 4.90 17.28 -19.12
N ASN A 312 4.49 16.36 -20.01
CA ASN A 312 3.22 15.63 -19.92
C ASN A 312 3.34 14.34 -19.10
N LEU A 313 4.52 14.07 -18.51
CA LEU A 313 4.70 12.89 -17.67
C LEU A 313 3.81 12.99 -16.42
N GLU A 314 3.14 11.89 -16.12
CA GLU A 314 2.35 11.71 -14.91
C GLU A 314 3.18 12.15 -13.67
N PRO A 315 2.67 13.03 -12.78
CA PRO A 315 3.50 13.71 -11.78
C PRO A 315 4.26 12.79 -10.82
N LEU A 316 3.67 11.69 -10.35
CA LEU A 316 4.35 10.73 -9.48
C LEU A 316 5.33 9.84 -10.27
N LYS A 317 5.02 9.51 -11.53
CA LYS A 317 6.03 8.91 -12.42
C LYS A 317 7.22 9.85 -12.61
N LYS A 318 6.99 11.17 -12.72
CA LYS A 318 8.07 12.16 -12.81
C LYS A 318 8.91 12.20 -11.53
N VAL A 319 8.31 12.10 -10.35
CA VAL A 319 9.05 11.92 -9.07
C VAL A 319 9.94 10.67 -9.09
N LYS A 320 9.40 9.53 -9.57
CA LYS A 320 10.17 8.28 -9.68
C LYS A 320 11.34 8.42 -10.65
N GLU A 321 11.17 9.07 -11.80
CA GLU A 321 12.26 9.33 -12.75
C GLU A 321 13.31 10.30 -12.20
N ILE A 322 12.89 11.38 -11.52
CA ILE A 322 13.80 12.28 -10.80
C ILE A 322 14.64 11.48 -9.79
N SER A 323 14.00 10.60 -9.03
CA SER A 323 14.66 9.76 -8.03
C SER A 323 15.68 8.82 -8.67
N LYS A 324 15.35 8.17 -9.79
CA LYS A 324 16.28 7.33 -10.55
C LYS A 324 17.49 8.11 -11.08
N ILE A 325 17.27 9.34 -11.54
CA ILE A 325 18.35 10.23 -12.01
C ILE A 325 19.30 10.58 -10.85
N LEU A 326 18.76 10.95 -9.69
CA LEU A 326 19.52 11.24 -8.48
C LEU A 326 20.30 9.99 -8.01
N ASP A 327 19.64 8.85 -7.84
CA ASP A 327 20.27 7.61 -7.39
C ASP A 327 21.39 7.12 -8.32
N LYS A 328 21.34 7.46 -9.62
CA LYS A 328 22.43 7.19 -10.58
C LYS A 328 23.55 8.22 -10.49
N GLY A 329 23.22 9.50 -10.37
CA GLY A 329 24.18 10.61 -10.36
C GLY A 329 25.02 10.70 -9.09
N PHE A 330 24.50 10.24 -7.96
CA PHE A 330 25.18 10.32 -6.67
C PHE A 330 25.90 9.02 -6.27
N LYS A 331 26.17 8.10 -7.21
CA LYS A 331 27.01 6.90 -6.95
C LYS A 331 28.49 7.28 -6.99
N GLY A 332 29.17 7.29 -5.83
CA GLY A 332 30.64 7.41 -5.71
C GLY A 332 31.13 8.42 -4.67
N LYS A 333 32.45 8.46 -4.43
CA LYS A 333 33.12 9.31 -3.41
C LYS A 333 32.94 10.83 -3.59
N ASN A 334 32.42 11.29 -4.74
CA ASN A 334 32.20 12.71 -5.06
C ASN A 334 30.77 13.23 -4.77
N ALA A 335 29.93 12.46 -4.07
CA ALA A 335 28.54 12.82 -3.78
C ALA A 335 28.36 14.07 -2.87
N ASN A 336 29.44 14.62 -2.31
CA ASN A 336 29.39 15.68 -1.29
C ASN A 336 29.77 17.09 -1.80
N ASN A 337 30.11 17.27 -3.08
CA ASN A 337 30.59 18.57 -3.61
C ASN A 337 29.55 19.40 -4.37
N ASN A 338 28.26 19.13 -4.16
CA ASN A 338 27.18 19.86 -4.83
C ASN A 338 26.69 21.03 -3.96
N LYS A 339 26.69 22.23 -4.53
CA LYS A 339 26.03 23.43 -3.99
C LYS A 339 24.62 23.10 -3.46
N VAL A 340 24.36 23.42 -2.20
CA VAL A 340 23.06 23.14 -1.56
C VAL A 340 21.94 23.95 -2.23
N LEU A 341 20.77 23.34 -2.40
CA LEU A 341 19.60 24.01 -2.96
C LEU A 341 19.07 25.08 -2.00
N THR A 342 18.58 26.20 -2.54
CA THR A 342 17.91 27.26 -1.77
C THR A 342 16.50 27.46 -2.31
N PHE A 343 15.53 27.54 -1.41
CA PHE A 343 14.15 27.75 -1.82
C PHE A 343 13.92 29.21 -2.25
N LYS A 344 13.31 29.40 -3.42
CA LYS A 344 12.88 30.71 -3.91
C LYS A 344 11.40 30.64 -4.29
N ALA A 345 10.60 31.55 -3.74
CA ALA A 345 9.17 31.61 -4.05
C ALA A 345 8.88 31.85 -5.53
N SER A 346 9.79 32.54 -6.25
CA SER A 346 9.73 32.74 -7.70
C SER A 346 9.73 31.43 -8.51
N ASN A 347 10.22 30.34 -7.92
CA ASN A 347 10.33 29.04 -8.60
C ASN A 347 9.02 28.25 -8.52
N LEU A 348 8.02 28.73 -7.77
CA LEU A 348 6.70 28.12 -7.70
C LEU A 348 5.86 28.51 -8.91
N ASN A 349 5.43 27.50 -9.67
CA ASN A 349 4.52 27.69 -10.79
C ASN A 349 3.06 27.42 -10.39
N MET A 350 2.35 28.48 -10.00
CA MET A 350 0.95 28.36 -9.56
C MET A 350 -0.03 28.03 -10.68
N ASN A 351 0.35 28.17 -11.96
CA ASN A 351 -0.49 27.79 -13.09
C ASN A 351 -0.69 26.27 -13.18
N LEU A 352 0.15 25.47 -12.50
CA LEU A 352 0.01 24.02 -12.43
C LEU A 352 -1.05 23.56 -11.43
N ARG A 353 -1.70 24.48 -10.70
CA ARG A 353 -2.76 24.17 -9.75
C ARG A 353 -4.05 23.83 -10.50
N LEU A 354 -4.47 22.57 -10.44
CA LEU A 354 -5.62 22.04 -11.18
C LEU A 354 -6.97 22.45 -10.58
N LYS A 355 -7.04 22.60 -9.25
CA LYS A 355 -8.22 23.15 -8.56
C LYS A 355 -7.92 24.56 -8.07
N LYS A 356 -8.55 25.56 -8.68
CA LYS A 356 -8.66 26.89 -8.07
C LYS A 356 -9.62 26.75 -6.89
N ASP A 357 -9.14 26.94 -5.67
CA ASP A 357 -10.05 27.01 -4.52
C ASP A 357 -11.03 28.16 -4.79
N PHE A 358 -12.32 27.91 -4.55
CA PHE A 358 -13.43 28.86 -4.74
C PHE A 358 -13.16 30.20 -4.02
N PHE A 359 -12.37 30.18 -2.93
CA PHE A 359 -11.96 31.36 -2.17
C PHE A 359 -10.91 32.25 -2.86
N SER A 360 -10.25 31.78 -3.93
CA SER A 360 -9.34 32.62 -4.73
C SER A 360 -10.09 33.59 -5.66
N ILE A 361 -11.34 33.28 -6.02
CA ILE A 361 -12.18 34.12 -6.87
C ILE A 361 -12.73 35.33 -6.09
N LEU A 362 -12.89 35.22 -4.77
CA LEU A 362 -13.39 36.34 -3.95
C LEU A 362 -12.33 37.41 -3.66
N LYS A 363 -11.02 37.07 -3.74
CA LYS A 363 -9.94 38.05 -3.52
C LYS A 363 -9.55 38.86 -4.75
N SER A 364 -10.07 38.52 -5.93
CA SER A 364 -9.88 39.34 -7.16
C SER A 364 -11.05 40.29 -7.43
N LYS A 365 -12.06 40.36 -6.57
CA LYS A 365 -13.18 41.33 -6.64
C LYS A 365 -13.21 42.32 -5.48
N ILE A 366 -12.20 42.30 -4.61
CA ILE A 366 -11.95 43.35 -3.61
C ILE A 366 -10.46 43.68 -3.66
N ARG A 367 -10.07 44.41 -4.70
CA ARG A 367 -8.90 45.29 -4.74
C ARG A 367 -9.10 46.31 -5.84
#